data_AF-A0A4Q2KIM3-F1
#
_entry.id   AF-A0A4Q2KIM3-F1
#
_cell.length_a   1.000
_cell.length_b   1.000
_cell.length_c   1.000
_cell.angle_alpha   90.00
_cell.angle_beta   90.00
_cell.angle_gamma   90.00
#
_symmetry.space_group_name_H-M   'P 1'
#
loop_
_entity.id
_entity.type
_entity.pdbx_description
1 polymer ?
#
loop_
_entity_poly.entity_id
_entity_poly.type
_entity_poly.pdbx_seq_one_letter_code
_entity_poly.pdbx_strand_id
1 'polypeptide(L)' 'MLVLSGRLEVRRHDRAGNDAHIITHERGDMMGELAQLSGRPFLINALALTAVEAIAIASLAGAPDN' A
#
# COMPACT_ATOMS: atom_id res chain seq x y z
N MET A 1 -0.03 1.58 -6.19
CA MET A 1 0.63 2.90 -6.26
C MET A 1 2.10 2.69 -6.61
N LEU A 2 2.66 3.53 -7.47
CA LEU A 2 4.09 3.55 -7.81
C LEU A 2 4.77 4.74 -7.12
N VAL A 3 5.87 4.52 -6.40
CA VAL A 3 6.63 5.57 -5.73
C VAL A 3 7.57 6.26 -6.74
N LEU A 4 7.46 7.58 -6.89
CA LEU A 4 8.32 8.38 -7.76
C LEU A 4 9.51 8.98 -7.01
N SER A 5 9.31 9.34 -5.74
CA SER A 5 10.36 9.83 -4.84
C SER A 5 9.97 9.66 -3.37
N GLY A 6 10.97 9.73 -2.48
CA GLY A 6 10.79 9.57 -1.04
C GLY A 6 10.80 8.12 -0.56
N ARG A 7 10.45 7.94 0.72
CA ARG A 7 10.41 6.64 1.40
C ARG A 7 9.11 6.49 2.19
N LEU A 8 8.45 5.34 2.04
CA LEU A 8 7.30 4.97 2.84
C LEU A 8 7.54 3.65 3.58
N GLU A 9 7.10 3.56 4.82
CA GLU A 9 7.14 2.33 5.59
C GLU A 9 5.79 1.65 5.55
N VAL A 10 5.79 0.36 5.19
CA VAL A 10 4.63 -0.49 5.26
C VAL A 10 4.69 -1.29 6.55
N ARG A 11 3.59 -1.25 7.29
CA ARG A 11 3.42 -1.98 8.54
C ARG A 11 2.19 -2.86 8.50
N ARG A 12 2.29 -4.03 9.13
CA ARG A 12 1.12 -4.85 9.46
C ARG A 12 0.50 -4.30 10.72
N HIS A 13 -0.79 -4.00 10.66
CA HIS A 13 -1.59 -3.75 11.85
C HIS A 13 -2.19 -5.08 12.33
N ASP A 14 -1.87 -5.50 13.55
CA ASP A 14 -2.50 -6.67 14.15
C ASP A 14 -3.69 -6.30 15.05
N ARG A 15 -4.49 -7.29 15.45
CA ARG A 15 -5.66 -7.08 16.32
C ARG A 15 -5.30 -6.67 17.76
N ALA A 16 -4.04 -6.82 18.15
CA ALA A 16 -3.54 -6.40 19.45
C ALA A 16 -3.03 -4.94 19.44
N GLY A 17 -3.12 -4.25 18.29
CA GLY A 17 -2.70 -2.86 18.13
C GLY A 17 -1.21 -2.69 17.87
N ASN A 18 -0.47 -3.76 17.58
CA ASN A 18 0.94 -3.65 17.21
C ASN A 18 1.05 -3.35 15.71
N ASP A 19 1.92 -2.39 15.40
CA ASP A 19 2.36 -2.14 14.03
C ASP A 19 3.74 -2.77 13.82
N ALA A 20 3.78 -3.92 13.15
CA ALA A 20 5.03 -4.59 12.81
C ALA A 20 5.54 -4.11 11.45
N HIS A 21 6.80 -3.72 11.37
CA HIS A 21 7.46 -3.38 10.10
C HIS A 21 7.41 -4.57 9.13
N ILE A 22 7.06 -4.31 7.87
CA ILE A 22 7.15 -5.30 6.78
C ILE A 22 8.28 -4.92 5.83
N ILE A 23 8.22 -3.71 5.26
CA ILE A 23 9.14 -3.24 4.24
C ILE A 23 9.11 -1.71 4.16
N THR A 24 10.21 -1.11 3.73
CA THR A 24 10.24 0.29 3.28
C THR A 24 10.25 0.31 1.76
N HIS A 25 9.29 1.00 1.15
CA HIS A 25 9.28 1.24 -0.29
C HIS A 25 10.00 2.55 -0.62
N GLU A 26 10.74 2.51 -1.73
CA GLU A 26 11.48 3.64 -2.29
C GLU A 26 11.12 3.85 -3.76
N ARG A 27 11.81 4.78 -4.44
CA ARG A 27 11.56 5.10 -5.86
C ARG A 27 11.58 3.85 -6.73
N GLY A 28 10.52 3.67 -7.52
CA GLY A 28 10.35 2.54 -8.43
C GLY A 28 9.55 1.39 -7.82
N ASP A 29 9.35 1.36 -6.51
CA ASP A 29 8.58 0.31 -5.86
C ASP A 29 7.07 0.50 -6.05
N MET A 30 6.38 -0.64 -6.09
CA MET A 30 4.93 -0.71 -6.10
C MET A 30 4.37 -1.14 -4.75
N MET A 31 3.32 -0.45 -4.31
CA MET A 31 2.52 -0.81 -3.14
C MET A 31 1.08 -1.10 -3.57
N GLY A 32 0.51 -2.18 -3.02
CA GLY A 32 -0.91 -2.43 -3.08
C GLY A 32 -1.41 -3.22 -4.29
N GLU A 33 -0.51 -3.81 -5.10
CA GLU A 33 -0.90 -4.59 -6.26
C GLU A 33 -1.67 -5.85 -5.85
N LEU A 34 -1.28 -6.50 -4.73
CA LEU A 34 -2.00 -7.66 -4.22
C LEU A 34 -3.48 -7.38 -3.96
N ALA A 35 -3.83 -6.26 -3.34
CA ALA A 35 -5.22 -5.88 -3.11
C ALA A 35 -5.96 -5.62 -4.42
N GLN A 36 -5.29 -4.98 -5.40
CA GLN A 36 -5.87 -4.68 -6.72
C GLN A 36 -6.14 -5.95 -7.54
N LEU A 37 -5.16 -6.86 -7.61
CA LEU A 37 -5.25 -8.10 -8.37
C LEU A 37 -6.21 -9.10 -7.73
N SER A 38 -6.29 -9.11 -6.39
CA SER A 38 -7.17 -10.04 -5.67
C SER A 38 -8.59 -9.52 -5.48
N GLY A 39 -8.84 -8.23 -5.70
CA GLY A 39 -10.12 -7.60 -5.36
C GLY A 39 -10.41 -7.57 -3.85
N ARG A 40 -9.39 -7.69 -2.99
CA ARG A 40 -9.54 -7.74 -1.53
C ARG A 40 -9.09 -6.42 -0.89
N PRO A 41 -9.60 -6.09 0.32
CA PRO A 41 -9.17 -4.89 1.04
C PRO A 41 -7.68 -4.88 1.37
N PHE A 42 -7.11 -3.68 1.51
CA PHE A 42 -5.78 -3.49 2.08
C PHE A 42 -5.79 -3.86 3.57
N LEU A 43 -4.81 -4.64 4.02
CA LEU A 43 -4.64 -5.09 5.42
C LEU A 43 -3.37 -4.52 6.07
N ILE A 44 -2.81 -3.47 5.48
CA ILE A 44 -1.56 -2.86 5.88
C ILE A 44 -1.74 -1.35 6.02
N ASN A 45 -0.90 -0.75 6.87
CA ASN A 45 -0.75 0.69 6.96
C ASN A 45 0.50 1.12 6.20
N ALA A 46 0.47 2.34 5.67
CA ALA A 46 1.61 2.99 5.06
C ALA A 46 1.87 4.34 5.73
N LEU A 47 3.11 4.56 6.15
CA LEU A 47 3.56 5.81 6.75
C LEU A 47 4.66 6.43 5.89
N ALA A 48 4.46 7.67 5.46
CA ALA A 48 5.51 8.42 4.78
C ALA A 48 6.62 8.79 5.79
N LEU A 49 7.85 8.31 5.57
CA LEU A 49 9.02 8.64 6.40
C LEU A 49 9.72 9.91 5.92
N THR A 50 9.50 10.28 4.66
CA THR A 50 9.93 11.53 4.04
C THR A 50 8.77 12.12 3.25
N ALA A 51 8.95 13.30 2.64
CA ALA A 51 8.06 13.71 1.56
C ALA A 51 8.05 12.62 0.46
N VAL A 52 6.86 12.21 0.02
CA VAL A 52 6.66 11.16 -0.97
C VAL A 52 5.86 11.73 -2.14
N GLU A 53 6.34 11.46 -3.34
CA GLU A 53 5.59 11.64 -4.58
C GLU A 53 5.27 10.26 -5.16
N ALA A 54 4.02 10.05 -5.59
CA ALA A 54 3.60 8.75 -6.07
C ALA A 54 2.43 8.84 -7.04
N ILE A 55 2.31 7.83 -7.91
CA ILE A 55 1.17 7.66 -8.83
C ILE A 55 0.22 6.62 -8.26
N ALA A 56 -1.00 7.04 -7.95
CA ALA A 56 -2.10 6.12 -7.66
C ALA A 56 -2.62 5.50 -8.96
N ILE A 57 -2.62 4.17 -9.02
CA ILE A 57 -3.23 3.40 -10.10
C ILE A 57 -4.56 2.91 -9.54
N ALA A 58 -5.68 3.40 -10.06
CA ALA A 58 -7.00 2.96 -9.63
C ALA A 58 -7.28 1.54 -10.14
N SER A 59 -7.88 0.70 -9.31
CA SER A 59 -8.50 -0.55 -9.78
C SER A 59 -9.93 -0.25 -10.22
N LEU A 60 -10.36 -0.87 -11.33
CA LEU A 60 -11.76 -0.86 -11.80
C LEU A 60 -12.62 -1.79 -10.90
N ALA A 61 -12.59 -1.62 -9.58
CA ALA A 61 -13.41 -2.40 -8.67
C ALA A 61 -14.77 -1.72 -8.50
N GLY A 62 -15.65 -2.00 -9.47
CA GLY A 62 -17.07 -1.64 -9.48
C GLY A 62 -17.90 -2.66 -10.27
N ALA A 63 -17.45 -3.91 -10.37
CA ALA A 63 -18.32 -5.00 -10.82
C ALA A 63 -19.17 -5.45 -9.62
N PRO A 64 -20.51 -5.48 -9.72
CA PRO A 64 -21.37 -5.92 -8.64
C PRO A 64 -21.04 -7.36 -8.26
N ASP A 65 -21.10 -7.62 -6.95
CA ASP A 65 -20.96 -8.94 -6.35
C ASP A 65 -21.87 -9.94 -7.10
N ASN A 66 -21.28 -10.98 -7.69
CA ASN A 66 -22.00 -12.11 -8.31
C ASN A 66 -22.69 -12.97 -7.24
#